data_AF-A0A957JN26-F1
#
_entry.id   AF-A0A957JN26-F1
#
_cell.length_a   1.000
_cell.length_b   1.000
_cell.length_c   1.000
_cell.angle_alpha   90.00
_cell.angle_beta   90.00
_cell.angle_gamma   90.00
#
_symmetry.space_group_name_H-M   'P 1'
#
loop_
_entity.id
_entity.type
_entity.pdbx_description
1 polymer ?
#
loop_
_entity_poly.entity_id
_entity_poly.type
_entity_poly.pdbx_seq_one_letter_code
_entity_poly.pdbx_strand_id
1 'polypeptide(L)'
;MKRLTFPQPFSHAHPPVANVNTLIDAQETWGERASDWVATAVGSWRFIIGQSFLLVLWAILNVTAWINHWDPYPFILMNLVMSLQAAFTAPVIMMSQNRQAARDRVEAHNDFMINQKAEEEIRAVLTHLEAQNAALAEIHEELAQLRSQLNLTAGSPTFNDTP
;
A
#
# COMPACT_ATOMS: atom_id res chain seq x y z
N MET A 1 -48.84 -8.79 -11.76
CA MET A 1 -47.73 -7.87 -11.49
C MET A 1 -46.75 -8.57 -10.57
N LYS A 2 -45.58 -8.95 -11.07
CA LYS A 2 -44.49 -9.49 -10.24
C LYS A 2 -43.93 -8.31 -9.43
N ARG A 3 -43.67 -8.50 -8.13
CA ARG A 3 -43.06 -7.44 -7.30
C ARG A 3 -41.56 -7.44 -7.52
N LEU A 4 -41.04 -6.37 -8.11
CA LEU A 4 -39.60 -6.11 -8.16
C LEU A 4 -39.05 -6.05 -6.73
N THR A 5 -38.09 -6.91 -6.43
CA THR A 5 -37.48 -7.01 -5.09
C THR A 5 -36.03 -6.58 -5.21
N PHE A 6 -35.73 -5.39 -4.68
CA PHE A 6 -34.36 -4.88 -4.64
C PHE A 6 -33.68 -5.30 -3.33
N PRO A 7 -32.38 -5.62 -3.37
CA PRO A 7 -31.60 -5.84 -2.15
C PRO A 7 -31.51 -4.53 -1.34
N GLN A 8 -31.30 -4.65 -0.02
CA GLN A 8 -31.20 -3.48 0.84
C GLN A 8 -29.98 -2.61 0.46
N PRO A 9 -30.09 -1.27 0.56
CA PRO A 9 -28.98 -0.38 0.24
C PRO A 9 -27.79 -0.63 1.18
N PHE A 10 -26.60 -0.75 0.60
CA PHE A 10 -25.38 -0.91 1.37
C PHE A 10 -25.09 0.39 2.15
N SER A 11 -24.98 0.29 3.48
CA SER A 11 -24.73 1.43 4.36
C SER A 11 -23.23 1.58 4.63
N HIS A 12 -22.61 2.61 4.06
CA HIS A 12 -21.20 2.93 4.34
C HIS A 12 -21.07 3.63 5.70
N ALA A 13 -20.95 2.82 6.76
CA ALA A 13 -20.67 3.30 8.11
C ALA A 13 -19.32 2.74 8.58
N HIS A 14 -18.22 3.40 8.22
CA HIS A 14 -16.92 3.13 8.81
C HIS A 14 -16.28 4.43 9.31
N PRO A 15 -15.53 4.36 10.43
CA PRO A 15 -14.75 5.50 10.91
C PRO A 15 -13.72 5.94 9.86
N PRO A 16 -13.27 7.20 9.91
CA PRO A 16 -12.24 7.71 8.99
C PRO A 16 -11.04 6.77 8.96
N VAL A 17 -10.47 6.54 7.78
CA VAL A 17 -9.30 5.68 7.60
C VAL A 17 -8.16 6.24 8.45
N ALA A 18 -7.94 5.62 9.62
CA ALA A 18 -6.85 5.99 10.50
C ALA A 18 -5.54 5.51 9.88
N ASN A 19 -4.61 6.42 9.67
CA ASN A 19 -3.29 6.07 9.16
C ASN A 19 -2.53 5.30 10.26
N VAL A 20 -2.36 4.01 10.07
CA VAL A 20 -1.75 3.12 11.06
C VAL A 20 -0.30 3.51 11.37
N ASN A 21 0.40 4.15 10.43
CA ASN A 21 1.77 4.65 10.66
C ASN A 21 1.80 5.73 11.74
N THR A 22 0.77 6.57 11.84
CA THR A 22 0.70 7.63 12.87
C THR A 22 0.58 7.07 14.29
N LEU A 23 -0.02 5.89 14.45
CA LEU A 23 -0.14 5.20 15.73
C LEU A 23 1.17 4.51 16.12
N ILE A 24 1.91 4.02 15.12
CA ILE A 24 3.22 3.38 15.33
C ILE A 24 4.28 4.42 15.67
N ASP A 25 4.30 5.56 14.97
CA ASP A 25 5.31 6.61 15.16
C ASP A 25 5.17 7.33 16.51
N ALA A 26 3.97 7.36 17.09
CA ALA A 26 3.72 7.98 18.39
C ALA A 26 4.38 7.24 19.58
N GLN A 27 4.84 6.00 19.38
CA GLN A 27 5.45 5.17 20.42
C GLN A 27 6.98 5.05 20.33
N GLU A 28 7.62 5.69 19.34
CA GLU A 28 9.07 5.56 19.16
C GLU A 28 9.86 6.18 20.32
N THR A 29 10.71 5.35 20.92
CA THR A 29 11.69 5.75 21.93
C THR A 29 12.87 6.49 21.31
N TRP A 30 13.62 7.24 22.12
CA TRP A 30 14.81 7.98 21.67
C TRP A 30 15.90 7.07 21.06
N GLY A 31 16.07 5.86 21.59
CA GLY A 31 17.03 4.88 21.08
C GLY A 31 16.64 4.32 19.72
N GLU A 32 15.34 4.11 19.50
CA GLU A 32 14.79 3.70 18.20
C GLU A 32 15.09 4.78 17.16
N ARG A 33 14.74 6.05 17.42
CA ARG A 33 15.03 7.16 16.50
C ARG A 33 16.50 7.27 16.14
N ALA A 34 17.40 7.08 17.11
CA ALA A 34 18.84 7.08 16.88
C ALA A 34 19.28 5.92 15.97
N SER A 35 18.78 4.69 16.21
CA SER A 35 19.09 3.53 15.37
C SER A 35 18.65 3.68 13.92
N ASP A 36 17.46 4.25 13.65
CA ASP A 36 17.00 4.48 12.28
C ASP A 36 17.82 5.54 11.57
N TRP A 37 18.19 6.60 12.29
CA TRP A 37 19.08 7.61 11.74
C TRP A 37 20.44 7.01 11.37
N VAL A 38 21.05 6.21 12.26
CA VAL A 38 22.33 5.53 11.98
C VAL A 38 22.19 4.56 10.81
N ALA A 39 21.14 3.74 10.75
CA ALA A 39 20.93 2.80 9.65
C ALA A 39 20.77 3.53 8.31
N THR A 40 20.01 4.63 8.28
CA THR A 40 19.81 5.46 7.09
C THR A 40 21.10 6.18 6.67
N ALA A 41 21.89 6.67 7.64
CA ALA A 41 23.15 7.34 7.38
C ALA A 41 24.21 6.36 6.83
N VAL A 42 24.36 5.19 7.45
CA VAL A 42 25.33 4.16 7.02
C VAL A 42 24.94 3.53 5.68
N GLY A 43 23.64 3.42 5.38
CA GLY A 43 23.14 2.93 4.09
C GLY A 43 23.23 3.93 2.93
N SER A 44 23.70 5.16 3.15
CA SER A 44 23.75 6.20 2.13
C SER A 44 25.02 6.12 1.26
N TRP A 45 24.87 6.29 -0.06
CA TRP A 45 25.99 6.43 -1.00
C TRP A 45 26.97 7.54 -0.61
N ARG A 46 26.49 8.63 -0.01
CA ARG A 46 27.32 9.74 0.45
C ARG A 46 28.25 9.34 1.59
N PHE A 47 27.78 8.48 2.49
CA PHE A 47 28.56 7.97 3.62
C PHE A 47 29.69 7.05 3.12
N ILE A 48 29.40 6.15 2.18
CA ILE A 48 30.39 5.25 1.58
C ILE A 48 31.54 6.07 0.95
N ILE A 49 31.22 7.07 0.14
CA ILE A 49 32.22 7.91 -0.52
C ILE A 49 33.05 8.70 0.51
N GLY A 50 32.41 9.30 1.52
CA GLY A 50 33.10 10.03 2.58
C GLY A 50 34.03 9.15 3.41
N GLN A 51 33.56 7.95 3.79
CA GLN A 51 34.35 6.97 4.52
C GLN A 51 35.54 6.49 3.69
N SER A 52 35.35 6.18 2.40
CA SER A 52 36.45 5.79 1.51
C SER A 52 37.49 6.90 1.37
N PHE A 53 37.07 8.16 1.24
CA PHE A 53 38.00 9.29 1.18
C PHE A 53 38.79 9.45 2.47
N LEU A 54 38.13 9.32 3.64
CA LEU A 54 38.78 9.37 4.94
C LEU A 54 39.84 8.27 5.07
N LEU A 55 39.53 7.04 4.67
CA LEU A 55 40.48 5.92 4.71
C LEU A 55 41.69 6.16 3.80
N VAL A 56 41.47 6.65 2.57
CA VAL A 56 42.55 6.98 1.63
C VAL A 56 43.41 8.12 2.18
N LEU A 57 42.79 9.19 2.70
CA LEU A 57 43.50 10.32 3.30
C LEU A 57 44.33 9.88 4.51
N TRP A 58 43.76 9.05 5.38
CA TRP A 58 44.44 8.49 6.56
C TRP A 58 45.64 7.64 6.17
N ALA A 59 45.48 6.77 5.16
CA ALA A 59 46.57 5.96 4.62
C ALA A 59 47.69 6.84 4.02
N ILE A 60 47.34 7.84 3.21
CA ILE A 60 48.32 8.77 2.61
C ILE A 60 49.07 9.53 3.70
N LEU A 61 48.36 10.08 4.70
CA LEU A 61 48.98 10.80 5.82
C LEU A 61 49.91 9.90 6.64
N ASN A 62 49.53 8.65 6.93
CA ASN A 62 50.38 7.73 7.68
C ASN A 62 51.62 7.27 6.88
N VAL A 63 51.48 7.05 5.57
CA VAL A 63 52.61 6.67 4.70
C VAL A 63 53.56 7.84 4.45
N THR A 64 53.04 9.08 4.40
CA THR A 64 53.84 10.30 4.19
C THR A 64 54.34 10.94 5.49
N ALA A 65 53.93 10.45 6.66
CA ALA A 65 54.29 11.00 7.96
C ALA A 65 55.78 10.80 8.31
N TRP A 66 56.56 11.82 7.96
CA TRP A 66 57.99 12.02 8.21
C TRP A 66 58.42 12.06 9.69
N ILE A 67 57.52 12.07 10.68
CA ILE A 67 57.91 12.41 12.08
C ILE A 67 57.55 11.40 13.18
N ASN A 68 56.61 10.44 13.06
CA ASN A 68 56.40 9.51 14.20
C ASN A 68 55.63 8.19 13.97
N HIS A 69 55.45 7.71 12.73
CA HIS A 69 54.87 6.39 12.39
C HIS A 69 53.81 5.87 13.41
N TRP A 70 52.74 6.62 13.60
CA TRP A 70 51.72 6.31 14.62
C TRP A 70 50.92 5.03 14.31
N ASP A 71 50.76 4.69 13.02
CA ASP A 71 50.14 3.44 12.56
C ASP A 71 50.95 2.82 11.39
N PRO A 72 52.06 2.10 11.68
CA PRO A 72 52.88 1.46 10.67
C PRO A 72 52.10 0.39 9.90
N TYR A 73 52.48 0.14 8.64
CA TYR A 73 51.94 -0.96 7.85
C TYR A 73 52.06 -2.28 8.64
N PRO A 74 50.95 -3.02 8.91
CA PRO A 74 49.70 -3.13 8.16
C PRO A 74 48.48 -2.31 8.67
N PHE A 75 48.68 -1.15 9.32
CA PHE A 75 47.61 -0.26 9.84
C PHE A 75 46.69 -0.92 10.89
N ILE A 76 47.28 -1.33 12.02
CA ILE A 76 46.57 -2.08 13.07
C ILE A 76 45.44 -1.26 13.71
N LEU A 77 45.65 0.05 13.89
CA LEU A 77 44.67 0.92 14.55
C LEU A 77 43.48 1.17 13.64
N MET A 78 43.72 1.44 12.36
CA MET A 78 42.65 1.57 11.37
C MET A 78 41.79 0.30 11.31
N ASN A 79 42.43 -0.87 11.30
CA ASN A 79 41.72 -2.15 11.28
C ASN A 79 40.88 -2.37 12.55
N LEU A 80 41.43 -2.05 13.72
CA LEU A 80 40.72 -2.13 14.99
C LEU A 80 39.48 -1.22 15.02
N VAL A 81 39.61 0.03 14.58
CA VAL A 81 38.49 0.98 14.53
C VAL A 81 37.41 0.51 13.55
N MET A 82 37.81 0.05 12.36
CA MET A 82 36.87 -0.44 11.34
C MET A 82 36.12 -1.71 11.79
N SER A 83 36.82 -2.64 12.45
CA SER A 83 36.18 -3.85 12.99
C SER A 83 35.20 -3.53 14.12
N LEU A 84 35.57 -2.62 15.03
CA LEU A 84 34.68 -2.15 16.07
C LEU A 84 33.45 -1.42 15.49
N GLN A 85 33.66 -0.54 14.51
CA GLN A 85 32.59 0.14 13.79
C GLN A 85 31.61 -0.85 13.18
N ALA A 86 32.11 -1.86 12.45
CA ALA A 86 31.26 -2.89 11.85
C ALA A 86 30.49 -3.71 12.90
N ALA A 87 31.15 -4.07 14.01
CA ALA A 87 30.54 -4.80 15.12
C ALA A 87 29.37 -4.04 15.77
N PHE A 88 29.46 -2.71 15.91
CA PHE A 88 28.34 -1.89 16.39
C PHE A 88 27.29 -1.60 15.32
N THR A 89 27.70 -1.52 14.06
CA THR A 89 26.80 -1.22 12.94
C THR A 89 25.80 -2.35 12.71
N ALA A 90 26.24 -3.62 12.75
CA ALA A 90 25.37 -4.75 12.44
C ALA A 90 24.13 -4.87 13.38
N PRO A 91 24.25 -4.78 14.71
CA PRO A 91 23.10 -4.78 15.61
C PRO A 91 22.17 -3.57 15.42
N VAL A 92 22.73 -2.39 15.18
CA VAL A 92 21.94 -1.17 14.96
C VAL A 92 21.12 -1.28 13.67
N ILE A 93 21.74 -1.77 12.59
CA ILE A 93 21.03 -2.07 11.34
C ILE A 93 19.96 -3.13 11.58
N MET A 94 20.27 -4.21 12.32
CA MET A 94 19.30 -5.27 12.61
C MET A 94 18.12 -4.76 13.44
N MET A 95 18.33 -3.85 14.39
CA MET A 95 17.26 -3.21 15.17
C MET A 95 16.35 -2.34 14.27
N SER A 96 16.94 -1.55 13.38
CA SER A 96 16.18 -0.75 12.40
C SER A 96 15.39 -1.64 11.43
N GLN A 97 16.01 -2.73 10.93
CA GLN A 97 15.37 -3.70 10.05
C GLN A 97 14.22 -4.44 10.73
N ASN A 98 14.39 -4.91 11.97
CA ASN A 98 13.34 -5.58 12.73
C ASN A 98 12.13 -4.66 12.95
N ARG A 99 12.36 -3.35 13.14
CA ARG A 99 11.31 -2.36 13.27
C ARG A 99 10.59 -2.08 11.94
N GLN A 100 11.33 -1.93 10.85
CA GLN A 100 10.74 -1.80 9.51
C GLN A 100 9.87 -3.02 9.18
N ALA A 101 10.37 -4.24 9.42
CA ALA A 101 9.59 -5.46 9.21
C ALA A 101 8.31 -5.53 10.07
N ALA A 102 8.34 -5.02 11.31
CA ALA A 102 7.16 -4.93 12.16
C ALA A 102 6.12 -3.93 11.60
N ARG A 103 6.57 -2.76 11.10
CA ARG A 103 5.71 -1.80 10.40
C ARG A 103 5.07 -2.42 9.16
N ASP A 104 5.89 -3.01 8.29
CA ASP A 104 5.45 -3.65 7.05
C ASP A 104 4.41 -4.75 7.32
N ARG A 105 4.60 -5.53 8.40
CA ARG A 105 3.63 -6.56 8.80
C ARG A 105 2.29 -5.98 9.22
N VAL A 106 2.29 -4.88 9.96
CA VAL A 106 1.06 -4.22 10.40
C VAL A 106 0.34 -3.57 9.21
N GLU A 107 1.08 -2.92 8.32
CA GLU A 107 0.55 -2.33 7.09
C GLU A 107 -0.07 -3.41 6.19
N ALA A 108 0.65 -4.52 5.95
CA ALA A 108 0.14 -5.64 5.17
C ALA A 108 -1.13 -6.26 5.78
N HIS A 109 -1.23 -6.32 7.12
CA HIS A 109 -2.44 -6.80 7.78
C HIS A 109 -3.62 -5.84 7.59
N ASN A 110 -3.38 -4.53 7.69
CA ASN A 110 -4.42 -3.52 7.45
C ASN A 110 -4.91 -3.56 6.00
N ASP A 111 -3.98 -3.60 5.03
CA ASP A 111 -4.30 -3.71 3.61
C ASP A 111 -5.12 -4.96 3.31
N PHE A 112 -4.78 -6.09 3.93
CA PHE A 112 -5.57 -7.31 3.82
C PHE A 112 -7.01 -7.12 4.32
N MET A 113 -7.20 -6.46 5.46
CA MET A 113 -8.53 -6.19 6.01
C MET A 113 -9.34 -5.22 5.15
N ILE A 114 -8.69 -4.19 4.59
CA ILE A 114 -9.32 -3.26 3.65
C ILE A 114 -9.75 -4.00 2.38
N ASN A 115 -8.88 -4.86 1.82
CA ASN A 115 -9.19 -5.62 0.62
C ASN A 115 -10.35 -6.58 0.81
N GLN A 116 -10.44 -7.29 1.95
CA GLN A 116 -11.60 -8.14 2.24
C GLN A 116 -12.90 -7.33 2.32
N LYS A 117 -12.88 -6.17 2.96
CA LYS A 117 -14.04 -5.28 3.02
C LYS A 117 -14.43 -4.76 1.64
N ALA A 118 -13.44 -4.35 0.83
CA ALA A 118 -13.68 -3.92 -0.54
C ALA A 118 -14.30 -5.04 -1.38
N GLU A 119 -13.88 -6.29 -1.17
CA GLU A 119 -14.50 -7.45 -1.83
C GLU A 119 -15.97 -7.62 -1.44
N GLU A 120 -16.32 -7.46 -0.16
CA GLU A 120 -17.71 -7.49 0.31
C GLU A 120 -18.55 -6.34 -0.29
N GLU A 121 -18.01 -5.13 -0.33
CA GLU A 121 -18.67 -3.96 -0.94
C GLU A 121 -18.91 -4.19 -2.45
N ILE A 122 -17.92 -4.72 -3.17
CA ILE A 122 -18.05 -5.06 -4.59
C ILE A 122 -19.14 -6.12 -4.79
N ARG A 123 -19.19 -7.16 -3.96
CA ARG A 123 -20.25 -8.17 -4.04
C ARG A 123 -21.64 -7.54 -3.85
N ALA A 124 -21.79 -6.64 -2.89
CA ALA A 124 -23.06 -5.94 -2.66
C ALA A 124 -23.47 -5.10 -3.88
N VAL A 125 -22.52 -4.39 -4.50
CA VAL A 125 -22.76 -3.62 -5.74
C VAL A 125 -23.16 -4.53 -6.90
N LEU A 126 -22.47 -5.67 -7.08
CA LEU A 126 -22.81 -6.65 -8.12
C LEU A 126 -24.23 -7.20 -7.95
N THR A 127 -24.63 -7.58 -6.73
CA THR A 127 -26.00 -8.04 -6.46
C THR A 127 -27.04 -6.96 -6.78
N HIS A 128 -26.73 -5.69 -6.49
CA HIS A 128 -27.64 -4.60 -6.82
C HIS A 128 -27.74 -4.37 -8.34
N LEU A 129 -26.63 -4.47 -9.08
CA LEU A 129 -26.62 -4.40 -10.54
C LEU A 129 -27.41 -5.55 -11.19
N GLU A 130 -27.28 -6.77 -10.67
CA GLU A 130 -28.07 -7.92 -11.13
C GLU A 130 -29.57 -7.70 -10.93
N ALA A 131 -29.98 -7.16 -9.78
CA ALA A 131 -31.37 -6.82 -9.51
C ALA A 131 -31.89 -5.71 -10.45
N GLN A 132 -31.07 -4.71 -10.75
CA GLN A 132 -31.41 -3.67 -11.72
C GLN A 132 -31.56 -4.24 -13.14
N ASN A 133 -30.65 -5.11 -13.57
CA ASN A 133 -30.72 -5.77 -14.87
C ASN A 133 -32.00 -6.61 -15.01
N ALA A 134 -32.39 -7.33 -13.97
CA ALA A 134 -33.64 -8.10 -13.94
C ALA A 134 -34.87 -7.18 -14.07
N ALA A 135 -34.88 -6.05 -13.37
CA ALA A 135 -35.97 -5.07 -13.47
C ALA A 135 -36.06 -4.44 -14.87
N LEU A 136 -34.92 -4.10 -15.48
CA LEU A 136 -34.87 -3.57 -16.84
C LEU A 136 -35.38 -4.58 -17.88
N ALA A 137 -35.04 -5.87 -17.71
CA ALA A 137 -35.53 -6.93 -18.60
C ALA A 137 -37.07 -7.07 -18.53
N GLU A 138 -37.64 -7.02 -17.32
CA GLU A 138 -39.10 -7.08 -17.12
C GLU A 138 -39.82 -5.89 -17.78
N ILE A 139 -39.30 -4.67 -17.57
CA ILE A 139 -39.83 -3.45 -18.22
C ILE A 139 -39.75 -3.57 -19.75
N HIS A 140 -38.66 -4.11 -20.29
CA HIS A 140 -38.50 -4.29 -21.73
C HIS A 140 -39.54 -5.26 -22.31
N GLU A 141 -39.83 -6.35 -21.59
CA GLU A 141 -40.85 -7.32 -22.00
C GLU A 141 -42.27 -6.74 -21.95
N GLU A 142 -42.62 -5.99 -20.89
CA GLU A 142 -43.91 -5.30 -20.79
C GLU A 142 -44.11 -4.28 -21.93
N LEU A 143 -43.08 -3.50 -22.25
CA LEU A 143 -43.12 -2.56 -23.37
C LEU A 143 -43.31 -3.27 -24.72
N ALA A 144 -42.67 -4.42 -24.93
CA ALA A 144 -42.84 -5.22 -26.15
C ALA A 144 -44.27 -5.75 -26.29
N GLN A 145 -44.89 -6.19 -25.18
CA GLN A 145 -46.28 -6.64 -25.14
C GLN A 145 -47.27 -5.49 -25.41
N LEU A 146 -47.07 -4.32 -24.79
CA LEU A 146 -47.90 -3.14 -25.05
C LEU A 146 -47.83 -2.70 -26.52
N ARG A 147 -46.63 -2.73 -27.10
CA ARG A 147 -46.42 -2.41 -28.52
C ARG A 147 -47.16 -3.38 -29.45
N SER A 148 -47.15 -4.68 -29.15
CA SER A 148 -47.85 -5.68 -29.98
C SER A 148 -49.38 -5.52 -29.91
N GLN A 149 -49.92 -5.23 -28.73
CA GLN A 149 -51.35 -4.93 -28.54
C GLN A 149 -51.77 -3.67 -29.31
N LEU A 150 -50.99 -2.59 -29.23
CA LEU A 150 -51.26 -1.37 -30.00
C LEU A 150 -51.26 -1.62 -31.52
N ASN A 151 -50.32 -2.42 -32.03
CA ASN A 151 -50.29 -2.79 -33.45
C ASN A 151 -51.51 -3.62 -33.88
N LEU A 152 -51.99 -4.54 -33.03
CA LEU A 152 -53.21 -5.33 -33.31
C LEU A 152 -54.47 -4.46 -33.32
N THR A 153 -54.53 -3.45 -32.45
CA THR A 153 -55.68 -2.55 -32.33
C THR A 153 -55.68 -1.49 -33.45
N ALA A 154 -54.51 -1.01 -33.86
CA ALA A 154 -54.35 -0.08 -34.98
C ALA A 154 -54.51 -0.75 -36.37
N GLY A 155 -54.38 -2.07 -36.46
CA GLY A 155 -54.58 -2.85 -37.69
C GLY A 155 -56.04 -3.31 -37.94
N SER A 156 -56.99 -2.93 -37.08
CA SER A 156 -58.39 -3.30 -37.25
C SER A 156 -59.04 -2.41 -38.32
N PRO A 157 -59.56 -2.99 -39.43
CA PRO A 157 -59.96 -2.23 -40.62
C PRO A 157 -61.10 -1.27 -40.31
N THR A 158 -60.98 -0.04 -40.79
CA THR A 158 -62.07 0.94 -40.86
C THR A 158 -63.29 0.26 -41.46
N PHE A 159 -64.29 0.09 -40.59
CA PHE A 159 -65.70 -0.09 -40.85
C PHE A 159 -66.06 0.44 -42.25
N ASN A 160 -66.24 -0.46 -43.22
CA ASN A 160 -66.95 -0.12 -44.44
C ASN A 160 -68.18 -1.01 -44.51
N ASP A 161 -69.28 -0.33 -44.28
CA ASP A 161 -70.65 -0.81 -44.18
C ASP A 161 -71.07 -1.66 -45.38
N THR A 162 -71.80 -2.71 -45.05
CA THR A 162 -72.71 -3.44 -45.95
C THR A 162 -74.12 -3.28 -45.38
N PRO A 163 -75.18 -3.29 -46.20
CA PRO A 163 -75.36 -4.15 -47.38
C PRO A 163 -75.47 -3.44 -48.72
#